data_AF-A0A848HLU5-F1
#
_entry.id   AF-A0A848HLU5-F1
#
_cell.length_a   1.000
_cell.length_b   1.000
_cell.length_c   1.000
_cell.angle_alpha   90.00
_cell.angle_beta   90.00
_cell.angle_gamma   90.00
#
_symmetry.space_group_name_H-M   'P 1'
#
loop_
_entity.id
_entity.type
_entity.pdbx_description
1 polymer ?
#
loop_
_entity_poly.entity_id
_entity_poly.type
_entity_poly.pdbx_seq_one_letter_code
_entity_poly.pdbx_strand_id
1 'polypeptide(L)'
;MPHRINQPTKEQVRAYMAAREAERRPPPAPEEIRRQLNWRLAPSDEDRMLVQFCLIPSTYSQLAARIAIDWMFTPVTLIPPRSGDQ
;
A
#
# COMPACT_ATOMS: atom_id res chain seq x y z
N MET A 1 4.13 -12.35 -19.95
CA MET A 1 2.79 -12.12 -19.38
C MET A 1 2.22 -10.83 -19.96
N PRO A 2 0.98 -10.78 -20.47
CA PRO A 2 0.45 -9.58 -21.09
C PRO A 2 0.12 -8.52 -20.04
N HIS A 3 0.87 -7.43 -20.04
CA HIS A 3 0.59 -6.29 -19.19
C HIS A 3 -0.69 -5.57 -19.67
N ARG A 4 -1.72 -5.48 -18.83
CA ARG A 4 -2.93 -4.72 -19.15
C ARG A 4 -2.60 -3.23 -19.12
N ILE A 5 -2.65 -2.58 -20.26
CA ILE A 5 -2.52 -1.12 -20.36
C ILE A 5 -3.90 -0.53 -20.07
N ASN A 6 -4.01 0.28 -19.02
CA ASN A 6 -5.25 1.00 -18.75
C ASN A 6 -5.33 2.20 -19.72
N GLN A 7 -6.11 2.07 -20.79
CA GLN A 7 -6.24 3.13 -21.80
C GLN A 7 -7.41 4.05 -21.42
N PRO A 8 -7.19 5.37 -21.27
CA PRO A 8 -8.26 6.30 -20.94
C PRO A 8 -9.22 6.46 -22.12
N THR A 9 -10.49 6.74 -21.82
CA THR A 9 -11.48 7.00 -22.87
C THR A 9 -11.24 8.36 -23.52
N LYS A 10 -11.68 8.52 -24.78
CA LYS A 10 -11.55 9.78 -25.51
C LYS A 10 -12.25 10.94 -24.79
N GLU A 11 -13.36 10.65 -24.12
CA GLU A 11 -14.15 11.60 -23.34
C GLU A 11 -13.39 12.11 -22.12
N GLN A 12 -12.67 11.22 -21.41
CA GLN A 12 -11.82 11.60 -20.28
C GLN A 12 -10.68 12.52 -20.72
N VAL A 13 -10.03 12.19 -21.84
CA VAL A 13 -8.98 13.05 -22.44
C VAL A 13 -9.56 14.42 -22.81
N ARG A 14 -10.76 14.47 -23.41
CA ARG A 14 -11.41 15.73 -23.79
C ARG A 14 -11.75 16.60 -22.59
N ALA A 15 -12.30 16.02 -21.52
CA ALA A 15 -12.60 16.75 -20.28
C ALA A 15 -11.33 17.32 -19.62
N TYR A 16 -10.24 16.53 -19.61
CA TYR A 16 -8.95 16.96 -19.10
C TYR A 16 -8.37 18.14 -19.91
N MET A 17 -8.44 18.07 -21.23
CA MET A 17 -7.99 19.16 -22.10
C MET A 17 -8.83 20.43 -21.92
N ALA A 18 -10.16 20.30 -21.79
CA ALA A 18 -11.06 21.43 -21.54
C ALA A 18 -10.78 22.13 -20.20
N ALA A 19 -10.54 21.36 -19.13
CA ALA A 19 -10.16 21.92 -17.83
C ALA A 19 -8.81 22.65 -17.92
N ARG A 20 -7.84 22.10 -18.67
CA ARG A 20 -6.51 22.71 -18.87
C ARG A 20 -6.56 23.99 -19.71
N GLU A 21 -7.42 24.03 -20.72
CA GLU A 21 -7.65 25.21 -21.54
C GLU A 21 -8.24 26.36 -20.71
N ALA A 22 -9.17 26.05 -19.81
CA ALA A 22 -9.71 27.01 -18.84
C ALA A 22 -8.62 27.57 -17.90
N GLU A 23 -7.63 26.75 -17.53
CA GLU A 23 -6.48 27.16 -16.71
C GLU A 23 -5.39 27.91 -17.51
N ARG A 24 -5.56 28.10 -18.83
CA ARG A 24 -4.59 28.77 -19.74
C ARG A 24 -3.16 28.20 -19.64
N ARG A 25 -3.04 26.90 -19.35
CA ARG A 25 -1.73 26.26 -19.24
C ARG A 25 -1.26 25.76 -20.61
N PRO A 26 0.06 25.77 -20.89
CA PRO A 26 0.60 25.27 -22.15
C PRO A 26 0.30 23.77 -22.35
N PRO A 27 0.36 23.27 -23.60
CA PRO A 27 0.11 21.86 -23.89
C PRO A 27 1.06 20.97 -23.05
N PRO A 28 0.51 20.08 -22.22
CA PRO A 28 1.33 19.22 -21.36
C PRO A 28 2.09 18.18 -22.20
N ALA A 29 3.22 17.73 -21.66
CA ALA A 29 3.91 16.57 -22.21
C ALA A 29 2.96 15.35 -22.22
N PRO A 30 3.02 14.47 -23.23
CA PRO A 30 2.20 13.25 -23.30
C PRO A 30 2.28 12.40 -22.03
N GLU A 31 3.44 12.42 -21.37
CA GLU A 31 3.76 11.74 -20.13
C GLU A 31 2.90 12.25 -18.98
N GLU A 32 2.61 13.55 -18.91
CA GLU A 32 1.78 14.12 -17.86
C GLU A 32 0.31 13.76 -18.05
N ILE A 33 -0.17 13.76 -19.29
CA ILE A 33 -1.52 13.26 -19.63
C ILE A 33 -1.64 11.79 -19.22
N ARG A 34 -0.61 11.00 -19.50
CA ARG A 34 -0.57 9.59 -19.10
C ARG A 34 -0.64 9.41 -17.59
N ARG A 35 0.01 10.26 -16.80
CA ARG A 35 -0.06 10.22 -15.33
C ARG A 35 -1.42 10.65 -14.81
N GLN A 36 -1.95 11.77 -15.29
CA GLN A 36 -3.19 12.37 -14.81
C GLN A 36 -4.42 11.53 -15.15
N LEU A 37 -4.40 10.87 -16.32
CA LEU A 37 -5.46 9.96 -16.75
C LEU A 37 -5.22 8.50 -16.32
N ASN A 38 -4.21 8.27 -15.48
CA ASN A 38 -3.81 6.96 -15.00
C ASN A 38 -3.57 5.94 -16.14
N TRP A 39 -3.12 6.44 -17.30
CA TRP A 39 -2.66 5.66 -18.45
C TRP A 39 -1.27 5.11 -18.17
N ARG A 40 -1.24 4.17 -17.23
CA ARG A 40 -0.05 3.45 -16.79
C ARG A 40 -0.26 1.97 -17.00
N LEU A 41 0.85 1.24 -17.01
CA LEU A 41 0.82 -0.21 -16.94
C LEU A 41 0.06 -0.58 -15.66
N ALA A 42 -1.09 -1.24 -15.78
CA ALA A 42 -1.73 -1.76 -14.58
C ALA A 42 -0.75 -2.79 -13.98
N PRO A 43 -0.45 -2.71 -12.67
CA PRO A 43 0.31 -3.77 -12.01
C PRO A 43 -0.41 -5.07 -12.33
N SER A 44 0.38 -6.09 -12.69
CA SER A 44 -0.22 -7.39 -12.96
C SER A 44 -0.94 -7.89 -11.71
N ASP A 45 -1.95 -8.73 -11.88
CA ASP A 45 -2.64 -9.32 -10.72
C ASP A 45 -1.62 -10.06 -9.83
N GLU A 46 -0.57 -10.63 -10.44
CA GLU A 46 0.57 -11.23 -9.76
C GLU A 46 1.36 -10.22 -8.91
N ASP A 47 1.66 -9.01 -9.41
CA ASP A 47 2.34 -7.97 -8.63
C ASP A 47 1.51 -7.53 -7.42
N ARG A 48 0.19 -7.44 -7.59
CA ARG A 48 -0.73 -7.07 -6.50
C ARG A 48 -0.83 -8.19 -5.46
N MET A 49 -0.86 -9.44 -5.91
CA MET A 49 -0.83 -10.62 -5.06
C MET A 49 0.51 -10.71 -4.31
N LEU A 50 1.65 -10.48 -4.96
CA LEU A 50 2.96 -10.48 -4.28
C LEU A 50 3.07 -9.36 -3.23
N VAL A 51 2.60 -8.15 -3.51
CA VAL A 51 2.53 -7.08 -2.50
C VAL A 51 1.64 -7.51 -1.33
N GLN A 52 0.46 -8.07 -1.62
CA GLN A 52 -0.48 -8.52 -0.59
C GLN A 52 0.06 -9.70 0.23
N PHE A 53 0.67 -10.70 -0.42
CA PHE A 53 1.14 -11.93 0.22
C PHE A 53 2.56 -11.86 0.74
N CYS A 54 3.38 -10.88 0.36
CA CYS A 54 4.74 -10.74 0.90
C CYS A 54 4.83 -9.64 1.96
N LEU A 55 4.09 -8.54 1.83
CA LEU A 55 4.15 -7.45 2.82
C LEU A 55 3.23 -7.71 4.02
N ILE A 56 2.07 -8.34 3.84
CA ILE A 56 1.16 -8.62 4.97
C ILE A 56 1.74 -9.67 5.93
N PRO A 57 2.34 -10.80 5.50
CA PRO A 57 2.96 -11.71 6.44
C PRO A 57 4.14 -11.09 7.18
N SER A 58 4.88 -10.19 6.53
CA SER A 58 6.00 -9.50 7.18
C SER A 58 5.55 -8.65 8.37
N THR A 59 4.38 -8.00 8.28
CA THR A 59 3.84 -7.22 9.41
C THR A 59 3.36 -8.14 10.53
N TYR A 60 2.73 -9.28 10.21
CA TYR A 60 2.38 -10.30 11.22
C TYR A 60 3.60 -10.91 11.91
N SER A 61 4.65 -11.25 11.16
CA SER A 61 5.90 -11.78 11.72
C SER A 61 6.60 -10.76 12.61
N GLN A 62 6.59 -9.47 12.24
CA GLN A 62 7.14 -8.40 13.08
C GLN A 62 6.37 -8.22 14.39
N LEU A 63 5.03 -8.26 14.34
CA LEU A 63 4.19 -8.21 15.54
C LEU A 63 4.43 -9.42 16.44
N ALA A 64 4.49 -10.63 15.88
CA ALA A 64 4.77 -11.85 16.65
C ALA A 64 6.16 -11.81 17.30
N ALA A 65 7.18 -11.38 16.56
CA ALA A 65 8.53 -11.21 17.09
C ALA A 65 8.57 -10.16 18.21
N ARG A 66 7.83 -9.05 18.05
CA ARG A 66 7.74 -8.00 19.08
C ARG A 66 7.12 -8.53 20.37
N ILE A 67 6.04 -9.31 20.26
CA ILE A 67 5.41 -9.97 21.40
C ILE A 67 6.41 -10.95 22.05
N ALA A 68 7.07 -11.81 21.27
CA ALA A 68 8.03 -12.76 21.83
C ALA A 68 9.17 -12.09 22.60
N ILE A 69 9.68 -10.96 22.11
CA ILE A 69 10.69 -10.15 22.80
C ILE A 69 10.13 -9.58 24.10
N ASP A 70 8.93 -9.01 24.06
CA ASP A 70 8.28 -8.51 25.28
C ASP A 70 8.16 -9.60 26.34
N TRP A 71 7.78 -10.83 25.94
CA TRP A 71 7.74 -11.99 26.84
C TRP A 71 9.11 -12.43 27.39
N MET A 72 10.18 -12.29 26.60
CA MET A 72 11.54 -12.61 27.06
C MET A 72 12.08 -11.60 28.08
N PHE A 73 11.61 -10.36 28.02
CA PHE A 73 12.08 -9.27 28.88
C PHE A 73 11.04 -8.79 29.89
N THR A 74 9.82 -9.34 29.88
CA THR A 74 8.84 -9.10 30.94
C THR A 74 9.45 -9.58 32.25
N PRO A 75 9.63 -8.70 33.24
CA PRO A 75 10.05 -9.14 34.56
C PRO A 75 9.00 -10.12 35.07
N VAL A 76 9.44 -11.31 35.47
CA VAL A 76 8.63 -12.27 36.23
C VAL A 76 8.24 -11.57 37.53
N THR A 77 7.14 -10.82 37.50
CA THR A 77 6.39 -10.41 38.68
C THR A 77 5.33 -11.48 38.95
N LEU A 78 5.81 -12.70 39.15
CA LEU A 78 5.11 -13.76 39.88
C LEU A 78 5.98 -13.94 41.12
N ILE A 79 5.56 -13.52 42.31
CA ILE A 79 4.70 -14.31 43.21
C ILE A 79 4.36 -13.40 44.41
N PRO A 80 3.07 -13.12 44.75
CA PRO A 80 2.75 -12.74 46.13
C PRO A 80 2.99 -13.95 47.05
N PRO A 81 3.60 -13.76 48.23
CA PRO A 81 3.98 -14.87 49.09
C PRO A 81 2.75 -15.70 49.47
N ARG A 82 2.89 -17.02 49.36
CA ARG A 82 2.02 -18.01 50.01
C ARG A 82 1.88 -17.59 51.47
N SER A 83 0.72 -17.02 51.83
CA SER A 83 0.38 -16.81 53.23
C SER A 83 0.16 -18.18 53.84
N GLY A 84 1.01 -18.50 54.81
CA GLY A 84 1.16 -19.81 55.40
C GLY A 84 -0.03 -20.25 56.24
N ASP A 85 0.10 -21.50 56.66
CA ASP A 85 -0.66 -22.14 57.73
C ASP A 85 -1.02 -21.20 58.89
N GLN A 86 -2.31 -21.13 59.20
CA GLN A 86 -2.87 -21.23 60.56
C GLN A 86 -4.39 -21.42 60.51
#